data_AF-A0A356ESY8-F1
#
_entry.id   AF-A0A356ESY8-F1
#
_cell.length_a   1.000
_cell.length_b   1.000
_cell.length_c   1.000
_cell.angle_alpha   90.00
_cell.angle_beta   90.00
_cell.angle_gamma   90.00
#
_symmetry.space_group_name_H-M   'P 1'
#
loop_
_entity.id
_entity.type
_entity.pdbx_description
1 polymer ?
#
loop_
_entity_poly.entity_id
_entity_poly.type
_entity_poly.pdbx_seq_one_letter_code
_entity_poly.pdbx_strand_id
1 'polypeptide(L)'
;MNRSPVGFDRILANLAEAASVRPIVIQTLFARLNGASPSDEELASYCGRLCEIVSAGGRIQGVQVHTVARRPAETWVAALGDQELDAVGNRIHDETGLVVEVFHG
;
A
#
# COMPACT_ATOMS: atom_id res chain seq x y z
N MET A 1 13.60 -7.13 1.33
CA MET A 1 13.69 -7.75 2.66
C MET A 1 13.49 -6.66 3.71
N ASN A 2 12.57 -6.81 4.67
CA ASN A 2 12.23 -5.77 5.65
C ASN A 2 13.36 -5.64 6.70
N ARG A 3 13.83 -4.42 6.95
CA ARG A 3 14.88 -4.09 7.95
C ARG A 3 14.34 -3.27 9.13
N SER A 4 13.03 -3.04 9.17
CA SER A 4 12.40 -2.30 10.26
C SER A 4 12.55 -3.07 11.58
N PRO A 5 12.96 -2.42 12.68
CA PRO A 5 12.93 -3.04 14.00
C PRO A 5 11.49 -3.12 14.55
N VAL A 6 10.52 -2.49 13.89
CA VAL A 6 9.11 -2.51 14.29
C VAL A 6 8.44 -3.72 13.65
N GLY A 7 7.93 -4.61 14.50
CA GLY A 7 7.18 -5.79 14.06
C GLY A 7 5.90 -5.42 13.28
N PHE A 8 5.52 -6.27 12.35
CA PHE A 8 4.38 -6.00 11.45
C PHE A 8 3.06 -5.81 12.20
N ASP A 9 2.77 -6.65 13.19
CA ASP A 9 1.55 -6.52 14.01
C ASP A 9 1.50 -5.18 14.77
N ARG A 10 2.67 -4.67 15.18
CA ARG A 10 2.76 -3.36 15.85
C ARG A 10 2.43 -2.23 14.87
N ILE A 11 2.83 -2.35 13.61
CA ILE A 11 2.47 -1.37 12.57
C ILE A 11 0.96 -1.36 12.39
N LEU A 12 0.33 -2.53 12.25
CA LEU A 12 -1.12 -2.64 12.07
C LEU A 12 -1.89 -2.10 13.27
N ALA A 13 -1.46 -2.43 14.50
CA ALA A 13 -2.07 -1.90 15.72
C ALA A 13 -1.99 -0.37 15.78
N ASN A 14 -0.84 0.21 15.44
CA ASN A 14 -0.65 1.66 15.43
C ASN A 14 -1.52 2.34 14.36
N LEU A 15 -1.68 1.72 13.19
CA LEU A 15 -2.55 2.24 12.13
C LEU A 15 -4.01 2.25 12.58
N ALA A 16 -4.49 1.14 13.17
CA ALA A 16 -5.85 1.05 13.68
C ALA A 16 -6.13 2.06 14.80
N GLU A 17 -5.21 2.18 15.77
CA GLU A 17 -5.30 3.17 16.84
C GLU A 17 -5.36 4.60 16.27
N ALA A 18 -4.43 4.96 15.38
CA ALA A 18 -4.39 6.29 14.77
C ALA A 18 -5.68 6.60 13.97
N ALA A 19 -6.14 5.64 13.17
CA ALA A 19 -7.33 5.76 12.33
C ALA A 19 -8.63 5.88 13.16
N SER A 20 -8.66 5.30 14.37
CA SER A 20 -9.81 5.44 15.28
C SER A 20 -9.98 6.86 15.81
N VAL A 21 -8.85 7.54 16.08
CA VAL A 21 -8.82 8.88 16.67
C VAL A 21 -9.02 9.96 15.60
N ARG A 22 -8.45 9.78 14.42
CA ARG A 22 -8.53 10.75 13.30
C ARG A 22 -8.49 10.03 11.95
N PRO A 23 -9.15 10.59 10.91
CA PRO A 23 -8.95 10.10 9.55
C PRO A 23 -7.47 10.13 9.18
N ILE A 24 -6.98 9.05 8.55
CA ILE A 24 -5.59 8.96 8.06
C ILE A 24 -5.56 8.74 6.55
N VAL A 25 -4.44 9.09 5.94
CA VAL A 25 -4.12 8.72 4.56
C VAL A 25 -3.01 7.66 4.61
N ILE A 26 -3.16 6.59 3.82
CA ILE A 26 -2.15 5.54 3.72
C ILE A 26 -1.41 5.70 2.40
N GLN A 27 -0.16 6.16 2.45
CA GLN A 27 0.70 6.24 1.28
C GLN A 27 1.53 4.97 1.14
N THR A 28 1.43 4.29 0.01
CA THR A 28 2.08 2.99 -0.25
C THR A 28 2.90 3.04 -1.53
N LEU A 29 4.15 2.59 -1.44
CA LEU A 29 5.05 2.43 -2.59
C LEU A 29 4.94 1.00 -3.10
N PHE A 30 4.55 0.85 -4.37
CA PHE A 30 4.63 -0.42 -5.08
C PHE A 30 5.79 -0.39 -6.08
N ALA A 31 6.57 -1.46 -6.10
CA ALA A 31 7.75 -1.58 -6.94
C ALA A 31 7.91 -3.02 -7.42
N ARG A 32 8.66 -3.16 -8.50
CA ARG A 32 9.13 -4.44 -8.99
C ARG A 32 10.32 -4.89 -8.16
N LEU A 33 10.24 -6.10 -7.60
CA LEU A 33 11.32 -6.71 -6.83
C LEU A 33 11.88 -7.91 -7.60
N ASN A 34 13.18 -7.90 -7.91
CA ASN A 34 13.83 -8.92 -8.74
C ASN A 34 13.11 -9.17 -10.08
N GLY A 35 12.57 -8.13 -10.70
CA GLY A 35 11.82 -8.27 -11.95
C GLY A 35 10.33 -8.62 -11.79
N ALA A 36 9.85 -8.95 -10.59
CA ALA A 36 8.45 -9.30 -10.34
C ALA A 36 7.65 -8.12 -9.78
N SER A 37 6.47 -7.87 -10.36
CA SER A 37 5.46 -6.97 -9.79
C SER A 37 4.86 -7.61 -8.51
N PRO A 38 4.18 -6.84 -7.65
CA PRO A 38 3.42 -7.41 -6.54
C PRO A 38 2.49 -8.51 -7.03
N SER A 39 2.51 -9.65 -6.34
CA SER A 39 1.66 -10.79 -6.67
C SER A 39 0.21 -10.54 -6.29
N ASP A 40 -0.69 -11.35 -6.83
CA ASP A 40 -2.12 -11.28 -6.49
C ASP A 40 -2.39 -11.56 -5.02
N GLU A 41 -1.62 -12.45 -4.40
CA GLU A 41 -1.74 -12.79 -2.99
C GLU A 41 -1.27 -11.63 -2.10
N GLU A 42 -0.18 -10.96 -2.48
CA GLU A 42 0.30 -9.77 -1.76
C GLU A 42 -0.70 -8.62 -1.84
N LEU A 43 -1.30 -8.39 -3.02
CA LEU A 43 -2.32 -7.35 -3.20
C LEU A 43 -3.60 -7.67 -2.43
N ALA A 44 -4.08 -8.92 -2.48
CA ALA A 44 -5.23 -9.35 -1.69
C ALA A 44 -4.97 -9.21 -0.18
N SER A 45 -3.78 -9.62 0.28
CA SER A 45 -3.37 -9.48 1.68
C SER A 45 -3.32 -8.01 2.10
N TYR A 46 -2.79 -7.14 1.25
CA TYR A 46 -2.75 -5.69 1.48
C TYR A 46 -4.16 -5.11 1.60
N CYS A 47 -5.06 -5.41 0.66
CA CYS A 47 -6.46 -4.95 0.69
C CYS A 47 -7.17 -5.47 1.94
N GLY A 48 -6.95 -6.74 2.31
CA GLY A 48 -7.46 -7.32 3.55
C GLY A 48 -7.09 -6.51 4.78
N ARG A 49 -5.83 -6.05 4.91
CA ARG A 49 -5.41 -5.21 6.05
C ARG A 49 -6.07 -3.84 6.07
N LEU A 50 -6.31 -3.23 4.91
CA LEU A 50 -7.06 -1.98 4.83
C LEU A 50 -8.50 -2.17 5.31
N CYS A 51 -9.15 -3.24 4.86
CA CYS A 51 -10.50 -3.61 5.27
C CYS A 51 -10.57 -3.94 6.77
N GLU A 52 -9.57 -4.62 7.33
CA GLU A 52 -9.48 -4.89 8.78
C GLU A 52 -9.45 -3.59 9.59
N ILE A 53 -8.65 -2.59 9.18
CA ILE A 53 -8.58 -1.28 9.85
C ILE A 53 -9.94 -0.57 9.82
N VAL A 54 -10.59 -0.54 8.66
CA VAL A 54 -11.91 0.10 8.52
C VAL A 54 -12.98 -0.63 9.32
N SER A 55 -12.98 -1.97 9.27
CA SER A 55 -13.94 -2.81 10.00
C SER A 55 -13.79 -2.70 11.51
N ALA A 56 -12.60 -2.39 12.01
CA ALA A 56 -12.33 -2.09 13.42
C ALA A 56 -12.78 -0.67 13.85
N GLY A 57 -13.42 0.10 12.97
CA GLY A 57 -13.86 1.48 13.23
C GLY A 57 -12.82 2.55 12.90
N GLY A 58 -11.70 2.16 12.27
CA GLY A 58 -10.70 3.09 11.76
C GLY A 58 -11.21 3.89 10.57
N ARG A 59 -10.80 5.14 10.45
CA ARG A 59 -11.13 6.02 9.33
C ARG A 59 -9.91 6.18 8.41
N ILE A 60 -9.98 5.59 7.23
CA ILE A 60 -9.02 5.83 6.14
C ILE A 60 -9.68 6.79 5.15
N GLN A 61 -9.12 7.99 5.00
CA GLN A 61 -9.62 9.00 4.08
C GLN A 61 -9.30 8.65 2.62
N GLY A 62 -8.16 7.99 2.40
CA GLY A 62 -7.77 7.50 1.09
C GLY A 62 -6.43 6.77 1.13
N VAL A 63 -6.13 6.10 0.02
CA VAL A 63 -4.87 5.41 -0.23
C VAL A 63 -4.14 6.11 -1.37
N GLN A 64 -2.88 6.46 -1.15
CA GLN A 64 -2.02 7.08 -2.16
C GLN A 64 -1.01 6.05 -2.65
N VAL A 65 -1.19 5.61 -3.88
CA VAL A 65 -0.37 4.60 -4.54
C VAL A 65 0.68 5.31 -5.38
N HIS A 66 1.95 4.96 -5.20
CA HIS A 66 3.04 5.50 -6.02
C HIS A 66 4.11 4.45 -6.28
N THR A 67 5.02 4.76 -7.20
CA THR A 67 6.18 3.91 -7.50
C THR A 67 7.50 4.65 -7.32
N VAL A 68 8.58 3.99 -7.69
CA VAL A 68 9.95 4.50 -7.58
C VAL A 68 10.15 5.69 -8.53
N ALA A 69 10.20 6.91 -7.98
CA ALA A 69 10.40 8.16 -8.74
C ALA A 69 11.89 8.58 -8.86
N ARG A 70 12.81 7.86 -8.20
CA ARG A 70 14.26 8.16 -8.20
C ARG A 70 15.04 6.86 -8.32
N ARG A 71 16.27 6.92 -8.86
CA ARG A 71 17.13 5.72 -8.96
C ARG A 71 17.28 5.08 -7.57
N PRO A 72 16.81 3.83 -7.36
CA PRO A 72 16.89 3.17 -6.07
C PRO A 72 18.33 2.78 -5.74
N ALA A 73 18.62 2.64 -4.45
CA ALA A 73 19.94 2.19 -3.98
C ALA A 73 20.18 0.72 -4.34
N GLU A 74 19.11 -0.08 -4.35
CA GLU A 74 19.12 -1.48 -4.67
C GLU A 74 18.81 -1.74 -6.16
N THR A 75 19.72 -2.40 -6.86
CA THR A 75 19.58 -2.72 -8.30
C THR A 75 18.48 -3.71 -8.62
N TRP A 76 17.97 -4.45 -7.62
CA TRP A 76 16.86 -5.38 -7.75
C TRP A 76 15.49 -4.72 -7.56
N VAL A 77 15.44 -3.41 -7.31
CA VAL A 77 14.22 -2.62 -7.19
C VAL A 77 14.04 -1.81 -8.47
N ALA A 78 12.85 -1.85 -9.06
CA ALA A 78 12.49 -1.03 -10.21
C ALA A 78 11.07 -0.46 -10.08
N ALA A 79 10.79 0.61 -10.83
CA ALA A 79 9.45 1.18 -10.91
C ALA A 79 8.48 0.18 -11.57
N LEU A 80 7.19 0.28 -11.21
CA LEU A 80 6.11 -0.27 -12.01
C LEU A 80 5.84 0.65 -13.21
N GLY A 81 5.37 0.09 -14.33
CA GLY A 81 4.85 0.94 -15.41
C GLY A 81 3.51 1.56 -15.03
N ASP A 82 3.15 2.68 -15.66
CA ASP A 82 1.92 3.43 -15.32
C ASP A 82 0.67 2.56 -15.34
N GLN A 83 0.50 1.73 -16.37
CA GLN A 83 -0.64 0.80 -16.46
C GLN A 83 -0.66 -0.26 -15.36
N GLU A 84 0.52 -0.74 -14.92
CA GLU A 84 0.60 -1.68 -13.81
C GLU A 84 0.24 -1.00 -12.49
N LEU A 85 0.69 0.24 -12.31
CA LEU A 85 0.39 1.03 -11.11
C LEU A 85 -1.09 1.41 -11.04
N ASP A 86 -1.69 1.78 -12.17
CA ASP A 86 -3.13 2.04 -12.30
C ASP A 86 -3.94 0.77 -12.00
N ALA A 87 -3.50 -0.39 -12.49
CA ALA A 87 -4.15 -1.67 -12.18
C ALA A 87 -4.11 -2.00 -10.68
N VAL A 88 -2.99 -1.72 -10.01
CA VAL A 88 -2.88 -1.84 -8.54
C VAL A 88 -3.86 -0.89 -7.85
N GLY A 89 -3.92 0.38 -8.29
CA GLY A 89 -4.83 1.37 -7.73
C GLY A 89 -6.31 0.97 -7.87
N ASN A 90 -6.71 0.55 -9.07
CA ASN A 90 -8.07 0.09 -9.36
C ASN A 90 -8.44 -1.12 -8.49
N ARG A 91 -7.53 -2.10 -8.37
CA ARG A 91 -7.78 -3.26 -7.53
C ARG A 91 -7.99 -2.90 -6.07
N ILE A 92 -7.18 -2.00 -5.51
CA ILE A 92 -7.35 -1.54 -4.13
C ILE A 92 -8.72 -0.87 -3.97
N HIS A 93 -9.11 -0.02 -4.91
CA HIS A 93 -10.43 0.62 -4.89
C HIS A 93 -11.55 -0.43 -4.94
N ASP A 94 -11.48 -1.38 -5.87
CA ASP A 94 -12.53 -2.37 -6.10
C ASP A 94 -12.69 -3.35 -4.93
N GLU A 95 -11.59 -3.76 -4.27
CA GLU A 95 -11.64 -4.69 -3.13
C GLU A 95 -11.99 -4.01 -1.80
N THR A 96 -11.70 -2.71 -1.64
CA THR A 96 -11.84 -2.02 -0.35
C THR A 96 -12.93 -0.95 -0.32
N GLY A 97 -13.35 -0.44 -1.47
CA GLY A 97 -14.24 0.71 -1.60
C GLY A 97 -13.61 2.04 -1.15
N LEU A 98 -12.31 2.07 -0.85
CA LEU A 98 -11.60 3.28 -0.44
C LEU A 98 -11.29 4.17 -1.65
N VAL A 99 -11.21 5.49 -1.41
CA VAL A 99 -10.69 6.43 -2.42
C VAL A 99 -9.20 6.15 -2.63
N VAL A 100 -8.80 5.96 -3.89
CA VAL A 100 -7.41 5.71 -4.27
C VAL A 100 -6.91 6.78 -5.23
N GLU A 101 -5.77 7.37 -4.91
CA GLU A 101 -5.04 8.30 -5.77
C GLU A 101 -3.75 7.63 -6.26
N VAL A 102 -3.50 7.65 -7.57
CA VAL A 102 -2.29 7.08 -8.18
C VAL A 102 -1.35 8.21 -8.59
N PHE A 103 -0.09 8.13 -8.14
CA PHE A 103 0.97 9.08 -8.46
C PHE A 103 2.08 8.38 -9.24
N HIS A 104 2.19 8.73 -10.52
CA HIS A 104 3.22 8.23 -11.43
C HIS A 104 4.60 8.80 -11.10
N GLY A 105 5.65 8.06 -11.47
CA GLY A 105 7.05 8.32 -11.09
C GLY A 105 7.85 9.16 -12.08
#